data_AF-A0A7W0R8U2-F1
#
_entry.id   AF-A0A7W0R8U2-F1
#
_cell.length_a   1.000
_cell.length_b   1.000
_cell.length_c   1.000
_cell.angle_alpha   90.00
_cell.angle_beta   90.00
_cell.angle_gamma   90.00
#
_symmetry.space_group_name_H-M   'P 1'
#
loop_
_entity.id
_entity.type
_entity.pdbx_description
1 polymer ?
#
loop_
_entity_poly.entity_id
_entity_poly.type
_entity_poly.pdbx_seq_one_letter_code
_entity_poly.pdbx_strand_id
1 'polypeptide(L)' 'GVNASVIGDIVADHPGMVIMRSLVGGTRVVTMLAGEQLPRIC' A
#
# COMPACT_ATOMS: atom_id res chain seq x y z
N GLY A 1 -17.37 -9.28 2.52
CA GLY A 1 -17.38 -10.52 1.72
C GLY A 1 -16.39 -11.50 2.31
N VAL A 2 -16.35 -12.74 1.81
CA VAL A 2 -15.50 -13.83 2.36
C VAL A 2 -14.01 -13.47 2.46
N ASN A 3 -13.51 -12.59 1.57
CA ASN A 3 -12.10 -12.18 1.53
C ASN A 3 -11.86 -10.75 2.06
N ALA A 4 -12.79 -10.18 2.83
CA ALA A 4 -12.57 -8.85 3.41
C ALA A 4 -11.56 -8.91 4.56
N SER A 5 -10.63 -7.98 4.60
CA SER A 5 -9.64 -7.85 5.68
C SER A 5 -9.31 -6.38 5.94
N VAL A 6 -8.98 -6.07 7.19
CA VAL A 6 -8.26 -4.85 7.54
C VAL A 6 -6.81 -5.01 7.08
N ILE A 7 -6.24 -3.98 6.44
CA ILE A 7 -4.87 -4.02 5.86
C ILE A 7 -3.92 -2.97 6.47
N GLY A 8 -4.40 -2.14 7.40
CA GLY A 8 -3.61 -1.13 8.07
C GLY A 8 -4.46 -0.05 8.73
N ASP A 9 -3.78 0.94 9.29
CA ASP A 9 -4.36 2.04 10.07
C ASP A 9 -3.81 3.39 9.60
N ILE A 10 -4.53 4.48 9.90
CA ILE A 10 -4.08 5.85 9.68
C ILE A 10 -3.28 6.31 10.90
N VAL A 11 -2.11 6.88 10.66
CA VAL A 11 -1.20 7.38 11.71
C VAL A 11 -0.76 8.81 11.43
N ALA A 12 -0.35 9.53 12.48
CA ALA A 12 0.13 10.91 12.36
C ALA A 12 1.62 11.01 11.95
N ASP A 13 2.39 9.93 12.12
CA ASP A 13 3.86 9.96 12.01
C ASP A 13 4.37 10.15 10.56
N HIS A 14 3.54 9.78 9.57
CA HIS A 14 3.93 9.71 8.16
C HIS A 14 2.89 10.39 7.26
N PRO A 15 2.65 11.71 7.42
CA PRO A 15 1.64 12.41 6.65
C PRO A 15 1.98 12.37 5.15
N GLY A 16 0.98 12.04 4.32
CA GLY A 16 1.13 11.96 2.87
C GLY A 16 1.89 10.72 2.36
N MET A 17 2.18 9.75 3.22
CA MET A 17 2.91 8.53 2.85
C MET A 17 2.12 7.27 3.22
N VAL A 18 2.33 6.20 2.45
CA VAL A 18 1.85 4.86 2.78
C VAL A 18 3.06 3.99 3.12
N ILE A 19 3.12 3.49 4.35
CA ILE A 19 4.18 2.60 4.82
C ILE A 19 3.64 1.18 4.89
N MET A 20 4.34 0.26 4.23
CA MET A 20 4.05 -1.18 4.24
C MET A 20 5.01 -1.90 5.18
N ARG A 21 4.47 -2.73 6.08
CA ARG A 21 5.23 -3.70 6.85
C ARG A 21 5.30 -5.03 6.10
N SER A 22 6.50 -5.56 5.90
CA SER A 22 6.70 -6.88 5.33
C SER A 22 6.48 -7.98 6.37
N LEU A 23 6.31 -9.22 5.90
CA LEU A 23 6.10 -10.39 6.76
C LEU A 23 7.27 -10.64 7.73
N VAL A 24 8.49 -10.24 7.36
CA VAL A 24 9.71 -10.40 8.18
C VAL A 24 10.01 -9.18 9.06
N GLY A 25 9.09 -8.20 9.11
CA GLY A 25 9.15 -7.06 10.04
C GLY A 25 9.78 -5.78 9.49
N GLY A 26 10.31 -5.80 8.26
CA GLY A 26 10.84 -4.60 7.60
C GLY A 26 9.74 -3.63 7.16
N THR A 27 10.06 -2.34 7.05
CA THR A 27 9.12 -1.31 6.57
C THR A 27 9.64 -0.64 5.30
N ARG A 28 8.75 -0.37 4.35
CA ARG A 28 9.08 0.39 3.12
C ARG A 28 7.95 1.31 2.70
N VAL A 29 8.29 2.37 1.97
CA VAL A 29 7.32 3.29 1.35
C VAL A 29 6.67 2.62 0.15
N VAL A 30 5.34 2.72 0.02
CA VAL A 30 4.61 2.40 -1.20
C VAL A 30 4.59 3.64 -2.07
N THR A 31 5.37 3.62 -3.15
CA THR A 31 5.41 4.71 -4.12
C THR A 31 4.29 4.58 -5.14
N MET A 32 3.87 5.71 -5.71
CA MET A 32 3.01 5.70 -6.88
C MET A 32 3.71 5.01 -8.05
N LEU A 33 2.93 4.31 -8.88
CA LEU A 33 3.44 3.75 -10.13
C LEU A 33 3.80 4.88 -11.10
N ALA A 34 4.85 4.68 -11.90
CA ALA A 34 5.25 5.65 -12.93
C ALA A 34 4.21 5.81 -14.06
N GLY A 35 3.27 4.86 -14.18
CA GLY A 35 2.20 4.85 -15.17
C GLY A 35 1.41 3.54 -15.15
N GLU A 36 0.45 3.40 -16.05
CA GLU A 36 -0.31 2.16 -16.26
C GLU A 36 0.61 1.04 -16.78
N GLN A 37 0.48 -0.17 -16.23
CA GLN A 37 1.35 -1.30 -16.61
C GLN A 37 0.80 -2.10 -17.80
N LEU A 38 -0.51 -2.06 -18.03
CA LEU A 38 -1.20 -2.84 -19.06
C LEU A 38 -2.19 -1.95 -19.81
N PRO A 39 -2.12 -1.83 -21.14
CA PRO A 39 -3.04 -0.95 -21.86
C PRO A 39 -4.49 -1.47 -21.78
N ARG A 40 -5.41 -0.62 -21.30
CA ARG A 40 -6.87 -0.89 -21.22
C ARG A 40 -7.24 -2.01 -20.22
N ILE A 41 -6.71 -1.96 -19.00
CA ILE A 41 -6.95 -2.99 -17.97
C ILE A 41 -8.25 -2.79 -17.16
N CYS A 42 -8.94 -1.68 -17.39
CA CYS A 42 -10.24 -1.38 -16.78
C CYS A 42 -11.39 -2.04 -17.55
#